data_AF-A0A932QCQ5-F1
#
_entry.id   AF-A0A932QCQ5-F1
#
_cell.length_a   1.000
_cell.length_b   1.000
_cell.length_c   1.000
_cell.angle_alpha   90.00
_cell.angle_beta   90.00
_cell.angle_gamma   90.00
#
_symmetry.space_group_name_H-M   'P 1'
#
loop_
_entity.id
_entity.type
_entity.pdbx_description
1 polymer ?
#
loop_
_entity_poly.entity_id
_entity_poly.type
_entity_poly.pdbx_seq_one_letter_code
_entity_poly.pdbx_strand_id
1 'polypeptide(L)'
;MMHPRVKVLTLLSAVSVLLAACTSEKLVYRDGPNYATPTTGAQGFIGYADEATKKTVCGSCHVEKQAAWQTTKHASAWKDLSTSGSMQSYCQPCHTVNGQGNSNNDPKAGFGDASAAQYHDVQCESCHGPGLTHVSSPSMTNQPLASIKADTGLKNGCGECHSGTHNPFVDEWRISGHASTWATAHNSTDPYCQSCHTGQGALAAWGVTSNYIEKNNTSGGTANMLGATCAVCHDPHGSPNTAQLRFPINAPSTDANLCTKCHQRRATFQDAIAMGRNSVHSPEGPTLFGQAGWFPPGMSAADSIVSSHGSVAKNPNLCATCHVAKYSGTDPLTKAATFSTGHRFLATPCVDAGGLPLKDQTNCQVTSMTFRSCVSGSCHATESLARNAFNTATARVGLLNGEATRLITLIKAGPKASDCTFSTTKPYNSCLGTQFNQSVVTKTGGIVHNPFLLEQLMIASINQLKKDYGVASSADISLEPQLKRPDGVKFNANH
;
A
#
# COMPACT_ATOMS: atom_id res chain seq x y z
N MET A 1 -86.10 11.56 -30.43
CA MET A 1 -86.26 10.29 -31.18
C MET A 1 -84.88 9.68 -31.38
N MET A 2 -84.77 8.38 -31.08
CA MET A 2 -83.72 7.41 -31.47
C MET A 2 -82.24 7.64 -31.07
N HIS A 3 -81.78 6.75 -30.19
CA HIS A 3 -80.41 6.20 -30.11
C HIS A 3 -80.13 5.32 -31.35
N PRO A 4 -78.86 5.08 -31.78
CA PRO A 4 -77.95 4.20 -31.04
C PRO A 4 -76.46 4.56 -31.02
N ARG A 5 -75.78 3.84 -30.11
CA ARG A 5 -74.39 3.91 -29.65
C ARG A 5 -73.38 3.41 -30.69
N VAL A 6 -72.21 4.04 -30.77
CA VAL A 6 -70.95 3.38 -31.20
C VAL A 6 -69.82 3.80 -30.26
N LYS A 7 -69.07 2.78 -29.80
CA LYS A 7 -67.96 2.81 -28.84
C LYS A 7 -66.70 3.41 -29.46
N VAL A 8 -65.97 4.26 -28.74
CA VAL A 8 -64.50 4.36 -28.88
C VAL A 8 -63.90 4.45 -27.48
N LEU A 9 -63.07 3.47 -27.19
CA LEU A 9 -62.38 3.21 -25.94
C LEU A 9 -61.09 4.06 -25.90
N THR A 10 -60.90 4.78 -24.80
CA THR A 10 -59.71 5.59 -24.51
C THR A 10 -58.47 4.69 -24.33
N LEU A 11 -57.46 4.84 -25.18
CA LEU A 11 -56.13 4.23 -24.97
C LEU A 11 -55.37 5.04 -23.91
N LEU A 12 -55.23 4.50 -22.69
CA LEU A 12 -54.11 4.82 -21.80
C LEU A 12 -53.05 3.73 -21.99
N SER A 13 -51.96 4.07 -22.67
CA SER A 13 -50.79 3.21 -22.80
C SER A 13 -49.99 3.21 -21.49
N ALA A 14 -50.18 2.18 -20.69
CA ALA A 14 -49.34 1.89 -19.53
C ALA A 14 -47.98 1.36 -19.99
N VAL A 15 -46.91 2.03 -19.59
CA VAL A 15 -45.54 1.53 -19.65
C VAL A 15 -45.45 0.42 -18.60
N SER A 16 -45.45 -0.83 -19.06
CA SER A 16 -45.17 -2.02 -18.24
C SER A 16 -44.16 -2.86 -19.01
N VAL A 17 -42.88 -2.52 -18.84
CA VAL A 17 -41.77 -3.19 -19.51
C VAL A 17 -40.86 -3.80 -18.44
N LEU A 18 -40.92 -5.14 -18.38
CA LEU A 18 -39.87 -6.10 -18.01
C LEU A 18 -39.37 -6.16 -16.54
N LEU A 19 -40.13 -6.86 -15.68
CA LEU A 19 -39.58 -7.67 -14.58
C LEU A 19 -39.57 -9.17 -14.95
N ALA A 20 -38.94 -9.51 -16.08
CA ALA A 20 -38.79 -10.90 -16.52
C ALA A 20 -37.31 -11.30 -16.68
N ALA A 21 -36.46 -10.89 -15.74
CA ALA A 21 -35.09 -11.38 -15.66
C ALA A 21 -34.95 -12.23 -14.38
N CYS A 22 -34.55 -13.50 -14.57
CA CYS A 22 -34.25 -14.54 -13.58
C CYS A 22 -35.45 -15.37 -13.03
N THR A 23 -36.05 -16.24 -13.86
CA THR A 23 -36.94 -17.32 -13.37
C THR A 23 -36.47 -18.74 -13.73
N SER A 24 -35.20 -18.93 -14.10
CA SER A 24 -34.64 -20.28 -14.24
C SER A 24 -33.77 -20.68 -13.03
N GLU A 25 -34.31 -20.54 -11.82
CA GLU A 25 -33.76 -21.24 -10.66
C GLU A 25 -34.40 -22.62 -10.60
N LYS A 26 -33.75 -23.60 -11.23
CA LYS A 26 -34.01 -25.01 -10.89
C LYS A 26 -33.35 -25.24 -9.53
N LEU A 27 -34.09 -24.99 -8.45
CA LEU A 27 -33.68 -25.40 -7.10
C LEU A 27 -33.59 -26.92 -7.08
N VAL A 28 -32.38 -27.44 -7.23
CA VAL A 28 -32.10 -28.87 -7.07
C VAL A 28 -31.86 -29.12 -5.59
N TYR A 29 -32.87 -29.64 -4.90
CA TYR A 29 -32.67 -30.24 -3.58
C TYR A 29 -31.81 -31.49 -3.77
N ARG A 30 -30.62 -31.49 -3.16
CA ARG A 30 -29.75 -32.67 -3.09
C ARG A 30 -29.81 -33.19 -1.65
N ASP A 31 -30.09 -34.48 -1.52
CA ASP A 31 -29.96 -35.17 -0.24
C ASP A 31 -28.48 -35.46 0.04
N GLY A 32 -28.04 -35.15 1.27
CA GLY A 32 -26.67 -35.38 1.75
C GLY A 32 -25.76 -34.14 1.73
N PRO A 33 -24.59 -34.21 2.40
CA PRO A 33 -23.61 -33.12 2.37
C PRO A 33 -23.11 -32.88 0.94
N ASN A 34 -22.95 -31.62 0.55
CA ASN A 34 -22.37 -31.22 -0.76
C ASN A 34 -20.84 -31.42 -0.82
N TYR A 35 -20.31 -32.43 -0.13
CA TYR A 35 -18.88 -32.70 -0.03
C TYR A 35 -18.62 -34.18 0.20
N ALA A 36 -17.49 -34.67 -0.31
CA ALA A 36 -17.02 -36.01 -0.04
C ALA A 36 -16.65 -36.14 1.44
N THR A 37 -17.01 -37.26 2.07
CA THR A 37 -16.58 -37.53 3.46
C THR A 37 -15.05 -37.58 3.50
N PRO A 38 -14.39 -36.66 4.23
CA PRO A 38 -12.94 -36.68 4.33
C PRO A 38 -12.50 -37.92 5.11
N THR A 39 -11.33 -38.45 4.76
CA THR A 39 -10.66 -39.51 5.52
C THR A 39 -10.34 -39.02 6.93
N THR A 40 -10.18 -39.94 7.88
CA THR A 40 -9.76 -39.59 9.25
C THR A 40 -8.42 -38.85 9.27
N GLY A 41 -7.47 -39.26 8.41
CA GLY A 41 -6.16 -38.63 8.31
C GLY A 41 -6.18 -37.23 7.68
N ALA A 42 -7.22 -36.89 6.91
CA ALA A 42 -7.44 -35.54 6.42
C ALA A 42 -7.89 -34.55 7.52
N GLN A 43 -8.12 -35.00 8.76
CA GLN A 43 -8.35 -34.14 9.93
C GLN A 43 -9.44 -33.06 9.75
N GLY A 44 -10.48 -33.38 8.97
CA GLY A 44 -11.62 -32.48 8.74
C GLY A 44 -11.41 -31.43 7.65
N PHE A 45 -10.33 -31.51 6.87
CA PHE A 45 -10.21 -30.74 5.62
C PHE A 45 -11.16 -31.31 4.57
N ILE A 46 -12.02 -30.47 3.99
CA ILE A 46 -13.10 -30.90 3.07
C ILE A 46 -12.83 -30.55 1.60
N GLY A 47 -12.07 -29.50 1.32
CA GLY A 47 -11.59 -29.11 0.00
C GLY A 47 -12.68 -28.64 -0.98
N TYR A 48 -12.52 -29.03 -2.24
CA TYR A 48 -13.47 -28.77 -3.32
C TYR A 48 -14.73 -29.65 -3.22
N ALA A 49 -15.89 -29.03 -3.48
CA ALA A 49 -17.10 -29.76 -3.84
C ALA A 49 -17.08 -30.17 -5.32
N ASP A 50 -16.50 -29.33 -6.17
CA ASP A 50 -16.24 -29.61 -7.59
C ASP A 50 -14.99 -28.84 -8.04
N GLU A 51 -13.90 -29.57 -8.25
CA GLU A 51 -12.62 -29.02 -8.67
C GLU A 51 -12.68 -28.41 -10.08
N ALA A 52 -13.44 -29.02 -11.00
CA ALA A 52 -13.48 -28.60 -12.40
C ALA A 52 -14.07 -27.19 -12.54
N THR A 53 -15.06 -26.87 -11.71
CA THR A 53 -15.65 -25.53 -11.61
C THR A 53 -15.02 -24.67 -10.51
N LYS A 54 -13.97 -25.18 -9.84
CA LYS A 54 -13.30 -24.58 -8.68
C LYS A 54 -14.26 -24.23 -7.56
N LYS A 55 -15.34 -24.98 -7.37
CA LYS A 55 -16.34 -24.75 -6.33
C LYS A 55 -15.86 -25.39 -5.02
N THR A 56 -15.43 -24.57 -4.06
CA THR A 56 -15.14 -25.06 -2.70
C THR A 56 -16.43 -25.42 -1.98
N VAL A 57 -16.34 -26.30 -0.98
CA VAL A 57 -17.50 -26.60 -0.12
C VAL A 57 -17.98 -25.33 0.58
N CYS A 58 -17.06 -24.50 1.08
CA CYS A 58 -17.33 -23.20 1.68
C CYS A 58 -18.11 -22.27 0.75
N GLY A 59 -17.79 -22.30 -0.55
CA GLY A 59 -18.42 -21.49 -1.56
C GLY A 59 -19.88 -21.81 -1.84
N SER A 60 -20.41 -22.92 -1.30
CA SER A 60 -21.84 -23.24 -1.36
C SER A 60 -22.69 -22.31 -0.48
N CYS A 61 -22.12 -21.76 0.60
CA CYS A 61 -22.78 -20.80 1.48
C CYS A 61 -22.18 -19.39 1.36
N HIS A 62 -20.87 -19.27 1.11
CA HIS A 62 -20.16 -17.99 1.01
C HIS A 62 -19.93 -17.57 -0.46
N VAL A 63 -21.02 -17.39 -1.20
CA VAL A 63 -21.01 -17.22 -2.66
C VAL A 63 -20.20 -16.02 -3.15
N GLU A 64 -20.25 -14.89 -2.44
CA GLU A 64 -19.50 -13.68 -2.82
C GLU A 64 -17.99 -13.88 -2.67
N LYS A 65 -17.56 -14.46 -1.54
CA LYS A 65 -16.14 -14.74 -1.28
C LYS A 65 -15.60 -15.82 -2.22
N GLN A 66 -16.42 -16.81 -2.54
CA GLN A 66 -16.09 -17.83 -3.54
C GLN A 66 -15.86 -17.21 -4.91
N ALA A 67 -16.79 -16.37 -5.40
CA ALA A 67 -16.67 -15.74 -6.71
C ALA A 67 -15.42 -14.86 -6.78
N ALA A 68 -15.13 -14.09 -5.73
CA ALA A 68 -13.94 -13.25 -5.68
C ALA A 68 -12.64 -14.10 -5.61
N TRP A 69 -12.60 -15.15 -4.77
CA TRP A 69 -11.41 -16.01 -4.63
C TRP A 69 -11.05 -16.72 -5.94
N GLN A 70 -12.05 -17.17 -6.72
CA GLN A 70 -11.81 -17.83 -8.01
C GLN A 70 -11.05 -16.95 -9.02
N THR A 71 -11.06 -15.63 -8.85
CA THR A 71 -10.30 -14.68 -9.69
C THR A 71 -8.84 -14.54 -9.28
N THR A 72 -8.46 -15.08 -8.13
CA THR A 72 -7.12 -14.94 -7.55
C THR A 72 -6.15 -15.98 -8.11
N LYS A 73 -4.85 -15.71 -7.96
CA LYS A 73 -3.80 -16.69 -8.29
C LYS A 73 -3.74 -17.86 -7.32
N HIS A 74 -4.27 -17.71 -6.11
CA HIS A 74 -4.42 -18.83 -5.17
C HIS A 74 -5.32 -19.92 -5.72
N ALA A 75 -6.42 -19.56 -6.37
CA ALA A 75 -7.34 -20.50 -7.02
C ALA A 75 -6.75 -21.19 -8.26
N SER A 76 -5.56 -20.81 -8.74
CA SER A 76 -4.86 -21.47 -9.85
C SER A 76 -3.47 -21.99 -9.46
N ALA A 77 -3.14 -22.01 -8.18
CA ALA A 77 -1.79 -22.30 -7.71
C ALA A 77 -1.29 -23.68 -8.16
N TRP A 78 -2.12 -24.71 -8.12
CA TRP A 78 -1.72 -26.06 -8.53
C TRP A 78 -1.51 -26.15 -10.04
N LYS A 79 -2.40 -25.54 -10.82
CA LYS A 79 -2.28 -25.47 -12.27
C LYS A 79 -1.03 -24.70 -12.69
N ASP A 80 -0.77 -23.55 -12.08
CA ASP A 80 0.40 -22.73 -12.40
C ASP A 80 1.70 -23.49 -12.06
N LEU A 81 1.74 -24.25 -10.94
CA LEU A 81 2.90 -25.09 -10.58
C LEU A 81 3.08 -26.28 -11.54
N SER A 82 2.02 -27.03 -11.82
CA SER A 82 2.09 -28.22 -12.69
C SER A 82 2.51 -27.87 -14.12
N THR A 83 2.04 -26.73 -14.63
CA THR A 83 2.41 -26.24 -15.98
C THR A 83 3.79 -25.60 -16.04
N SER A 84 4.40 -25.24 -14.92
CA SER A 84 5.75 -24.65 -14.87
C SER A 84 6.89 -25.61 -15.24
N GLY A 85 6.63 -26.93 -15.23
CA GLY A 85 7.66 -27.95 -15.38
C GLY A 85 8.61 -28.09 -14.18
N SER A 86 8.39 -27.34 -13.09
CA SER A 86 9.27 -27.28 -11.92
C SER A 86 8.68 -27.92 -10.66
N MET A 87 7.58 -28.68 -10.79
CA MET A 87 6.90 -29.29 -9.64
C MET A 87 7.82 -30.29 -8.93
N GLN A 88 8.02 -30.08 -7.63
CA GLN A 88 8.73 -30.98 -6.71
C GLN A 88 7.85 -31.25 -5.48
N SER A 89 8.14 -32.31 -4.72
CA SER A 89 7.38 -32.67 -3.52
C SER A 89 7.33 -31.54 -2.48
N TYR A 90 8.42 -30.80 -2.32
CA TYR A 90 8.48 -29.65 -1.40
C TYR A 90 7.65 -28.44 -1.86
N CYS A 91 7.18 -28.41 -3.11
CA CYS A 91 6.31 -27.35 -3.61
C CYS A 91 4.84 -27.62 -3.27
N GLN A 92 4.46 -28.89 -3.14
CA GLN A 92 3.06 -29.31 -2.98
C GLN A 92 2.41 -28.70 -1.72
N PRO A 93 3.07 -28.64 -0.54
CA PRO A 93 2.45 -28.06 0.65
C PRO A 93 2.00 -26.60 0.48
N CYS A 94 2.69 -25.80 -0.35
CA CYS A 94 2.32 -24.40 -0.60
C CYS A 94 1.27 -24.22 -1.71
N HIS A 95 0.94 -25.29 -2.44
CA HIS A 95 0.08 -25.27 -3.63
C HIS A 95 -1.16 -26.16 -3.50
N THR A 96 -1.42 -26.68 -2.30
CA THR A 96 -2.59 -27.49 -1.96
C THR A 96 -3.17 -27.08 -0.60
N VAL A 97 -4.34 -27.62 -0.28
CA VAL A 97 -4.93 -27.59 1.06
C VAL A 97 -4.32 -28.69 1.91
N ASN A 98 -3.67 -28.29 3.00
CA ASN A 98 -3.11 -29.18 4.02
C ASN A 98 -2.96 -28.36 5.33
N GLY A 99 -2.19 -28.84 6.30
CA GLY A 99 -1.94 -28.10 7.53
C GLY A 99 -1.15 -26.78 7.38
N GLN A 100 -0.40 -26.61 6.32
CA GLN A 100 0.46 -25.43 6.14
C GLN A 100 -0.37 -24.15 5.94
N GLY A 101 0.04 -23.07 6.63
CA GLY A 101 -0.56 -21.74 6.51
C GLY A 101 -1.80 -21.47 7.37
N ASN A 102 -2.26 -22.44 8.16
CA ASN A 102 -3.41 -22.31 9.05
C ASN A 102 -3.09 -22.77 10.48
N SER A 103 -4.10 -23.04 11.30
CA SER A 103 -3.93 -23.45 12.69
C SER A 103 -3.60 -24.94 12.88
N ASN A 104 -3.85 -25.77 11.87
CA ASN A 104 -3.51 -27.20 11.90
C ASN A 104 -2.07 -27.36 11.39
N ASN A 105 -1.08 -27.52 12.26
CA ASN A 105 0.33 -27.57 11.80
C ASN A 105 0.79 -28.98 11.35
N ASP A 106 -0.13 -29.91 11.04
CA ASP A 106 0.21 -31.25 10.59
C ASP A 106 0.33 -31.31 9.05
N PRO A 107 1.54 -31.49 8.49
CA PRO A 107 1.74 -31.60 7.05
C PRO A 107 1.09 -32.85 6.44
N LYS A 108 0.67 -33.82 7.26
CA LYS A 108 -0.04 -35.02 6.81
C LYS A 108 -1.55 -34.81 6.70
N ALA A 109 -2.09 -33.67 7.10
CA ALA A 109 -3.52 -33.38 6.94
C ALA A 109 -3.88 -32.98 5.51
N GLY A 110 -5.17 -33.07 5.14
CA GLY A 110 -5.67 -32.71 3.80
C GLY A 110 -4.97 -33.46 2.68
N PHE A 111 -4.32 -32.74 1.76
CA PHE A 111 -3.56 -33.32 0.66
C PHE A 111 -2.44 -34.27 1.11
N GLY A 112 -1.84 -34.02 2.29
CA GLY A 112 -0.78 -34.88 2.83
C GLY A 112 -1.24 -36.30 3.18
N ASP A 113 -2.55 -36.50 3.39
CA ASP A 113 -3.14 -37.81 3.71
C ASP A 113 -3.57 -38.55 2.44
N ALA A 114 -4.44 -37.91 1.65
CA ALA A 114 -5.12 -38.57 0.54
C ALA A 114 -4.54 -38.22 -0.84
N SER A 115 -3.68 -37.20 -0.94
CA SER A 115 -3.14 -36.64 -2.21
C SER A 115 -4.20 -36.49 -3.30
N ALA A 116 -5.41 -36.12 -2.88
CA ALA A 116 -6.60 -36.09 -3.72
C ALA A 116 -6.80 -34.72 -4.37
N ALA A 117 -7.34 -34.74 -5.58
CA ALA A 117 -7.55 -33.54 -6.39
C ALA A 117 -8.50 -32.51 -5.76
N GLN A 118 -9.36 -32.97 -4.83
CA GLN A 118 -10.19 -32.11 -3.99
C GLN A 118 -9.39 -31.08 -3.17
N TYR A 119 -8.10 -31.31 -2.93
CA TYR A 119 -7.22 -30.42 -2.17
C TYR A 119 -6.26 -29.61 -3.06
N HIS A 120 -6.37 -29.67 -4.39
CA HIS A 120 -5.54 -28.82 -5.25
C HIS A 120 -5.85 -27.33 -5.04
N ASP A 121 -4.85 -26.48 -5.31
CA ASP A 121 -4.87 -25.02 -5.13
C ASP A 121 -4.81 -24.55 -3.66
N VAL A 122 -4.57 -23.24 -3.49
CA VAL A 122 -4.64 -22.59 -2.18
C VAL A 122 -6.08 -22.15 -1.95
N GLN A 123 -6.84 -22.99 -1.24
CA GLN A 123 -8.28 -22.78 -1.01
C GLN A 123 -8.55 -22.07 0.33
N CYS A 124 -9.82 -21.94 0.72
CA CYS A 124 -10.25 -21.31 1.96
C CYS A 124 -9.55 -21.91 3.18
N GLU A 125 -9.47 -23.24 3.23
CA GLU A 125 -8.95 -23.97 4.39
C GLU A 125 -7.42 -23.85 4.52
N SER A 126 -6.69 -23.44 3.48
CA SER A 126 -5.25 -23.16 3.58
C SER A 126 -4.93 -22.04 4.58
N CYS A 127 -5.87 -21.10 4.79
CA CYS A 127 -5.73 -20.00 5.76
C CYS A 127 -6.65 -20.16 6.98
N HIS A 128 -7.86 -20.67 6.76
CA HIS A 128 -8.89 -20.79 7.81
C HIS A 128 -8.76 -22.09 8.62
N GLY A 129 -8.09 -23.10 8.08
CA GLY A 129 -8.01 -24.45 8.66
C GLY A 129 -9.22 -25.32 8.33
N PRO A 130 -9.31 -26.52 8.95
CA PRO A 130 -10.34 -27.53 8.67
C PRO A 130 -11.78 -27.01 8.82
N GLY A 131 -12.61 -27.21 7.80
CA GLY A 131 -13.98 -26.72 7.75
C GLY A 131 -15.07 -27.70 8.22
N LEU A 132 -14.76 -28.99 8.39
CA LEU A 132 -15.78 -30.03 8.59
C LEU A 132 -16.74 -29.74 9.77
N THR A 133 -16.22 -29.32 10.92
CA THR A 133 -17.03 -29.00 12.11
C THR A 133 -18.02 -27.88 11.82
N HIS A 134 -17.57 -26.83 11.12
CA HIS A 134 -18.41 -25.69 10.77
C HIS A 134 -19.49 -26.08 9.76
N VAL A 135 -19.11 -26.75 8.67
CA VAL A 135 -20.08 -27.12 7.62
C VAL A 135 -21.12 -28.12 8.13
N SER A 136 -20.75 -29.00 9.07
CA SER A 136 -21.68 -29.97 9.65
C SER A 136 -22.72 -29.34 10.60
N SER A 137 -22.41 -28.19 11.20
CA SER A 137 -23.32 -27.47 12.10
C SER A 137 -22.97 -25.98 12.13
N PRO A 138 -23.35 -25.20 11.11
CA PRO A 138 -22.87 -23.82 10.96
C PRO A 138 -23.28 -22.92 12.11
N SER A 139 -22.32 -22.31 12.79
CA SER A 139 -22.54 -21.28 13.80
C SER A 139 -21.44 -20.22 13.78
N MET A 140 -21.69 -19.08 14.43
CA MET A 140 -20.65 -18.06 14.62
C MET A 140 -19.56 -18.50 15.59
N THR A 141 -19.83 -19.50 16.46
CA THR A 141 -18.89 -19.96 17.49
C THR A 141 -17.92 -21.02 16.98
N ASN A 142 -18.22 -21.68 15.87
CA ASN A 142 -17.35 -22.67 15.24
C ASN A 142 -16.82 -22.23 13.86
N GLN A 143 -16.99 -20.96 13.51
CA GLN A 143 -16.45 -20.41 12.27
C GLN A 143 -14.91 -20.51 12.28
N PRO A 144 -14.29 -21.15 11.29
CA PRO A 144 -12.83 -21.18 11.18
C PRO A 144 -12.33 -19.79 10.80
N LEU A 145 -11.45 -19.21 11.61
CA LEU A 145 -10.90 -17.86 11.41
C LEU A 145 -9.43 -17.95 10.98
N ALA A 146 -9.06 -17.12 10.00
CA ALA A 146 -7.67 -16.98 9.58
C ALA A 146 -6.92 -16.00 10.49
N SER A 147 -5.61 -16.23 10.64
CA SER A 147 -4.68 -15.25 11.22
C SER A 147 -4.20 -14.29 10.14
N ILE A 148 -4.02 -13.01 10.51
CA ILE A 148 -3.34 -12.02 9.65
C ILE A 148 -1.92 -11.69 10.12
N LYS A 149 -1.41 -12.43 11.13
CA LYS A 149 -0.03 -12.28 11.58
C LYS A 149 0.93 -12.66 10.45
N ALA A 150 2.06 -11.99 10.45
CA ALA A 150 3.14 -12.26 9.51
C ALA A 150 4.47 -12.20 10.27
N ASP A 151 5.28 -13.23 10.12
CA ASP A 151 6.68 -13.31 10.56
C ASP A 151 7.29 -14.56 9.90
N THR A 152 8.61 -14.61 9.79
CA THR A 152 9.35 -15.76 9.27
C THR A 152 9.31 -16.99 10.20
N GLY A 153 8.98 -16.82 11.48
CA GLY A 153 8.91 -17.90 12.47
C GLY A 153 7.51 -18.39 12.81
N LEU A 154 6.46 -17.87 12.15
CA LEU A 154 5.07 -18.21 12.45
C LEU A 154 4.57 -19.33 11.54
N LYS A 155 4.01 -20.38 12.15
CA LYS A 155 3.41 -21.53 11.46
C LYS A 155 1.99 -21.30 10.93
N ASN A 156 1.57 -20.05 10.78
CA ASN A 156 0.22 -19.69 10.37
C ASN A 156 0.27 -18.37 9.57
N GLY A 157 -0.61 -18.24 8.58
CA GLY A 157 -0.73 -17.08 7.73
C GLY A 157 0.18 -17.11 6.51
N CYS A 158 0.35 -15.95 5.87
CA CYS A 158 0.96 -15.85 4.55
C CYS A 158 2.43 -16.31 4.49
N GLY A 159 3.16 -16.16 5.60
CA GLY A 159 4.61 -16.42 5.68
C GLY A 159 5.01 -17.88 5.51
N GLU A 160 4.10 -18.82 5.76
CA GLU A 160 4.38 -20.26 5.59
C GLU A 160 4.62 -20.65 4.14
N CYS A 161 4.04 -19.91 3.19
CA CYS A 161 4.23 -20.15 1.75
C CYS A 161 5.06 -19.06 1.09
N HIS A 162 4.96 -17.82 1.59
CA HIS A 162 5.65 -16.65 1.06
C HIS A 162 6.88 -16.28 1.88
N SER A 163 7.77 -17.25 2.07
CA SER A 163 9.08 -17.11 2.68
C SER A 163 10.19 -17.81 1.90
N GLY A 164 11.44 -17.48 2.26
CA GLY A 164 12.64 -18.14 1.76
C GLY A 164 13.01 -17.75 0.34
N THR A 165 13.98 -18.46 -0.24
CA THR A 165 14.68 -18.07 -1.49
C THR A 165 13.75 -17.87 -2.68
N HIS A 166 12.68 -18.68 -2.79
CA HIS A 166 11.76 -18.61 -3.94
C HIS A 166 10.61 -17.63 -3.74
N ASN A 167 10.36 -17.13 -2.53
CA ASN A 167 9.26 -16.21 -2.25
C ASN A 167 9.57 -15.32 -1.03
N PRO A 168 10.63 -14.48 -1.04
CA PRO A 168 11.10 -13.81 0.19
C PRO A 168 10.23 -12.61 0.62
N PHE A 169 8.91 -12.67 0.41
CA PHE A 169 7.99 -11.58 0.72
C PHE A 169 7.95 -11.30 2.22
N VAL A 170 7.75 -12.32 3.06
CA VAL A 170 7.71 -12.11 4.52
C VAL A 170 9.09 -11.76 5.07
N ASP A 171 10.15 -12.34 4.51
CA ASP A 171 11.55 -12.04 4.87
C ASP A 171 11.86 -10.55 4.65
N GLU A 172 11.46 -10.01 3.49
CA GLU A 172 11.62 -8.60 3.16
C GLU A 172 10.72 -7.69 4.00
N TRP A 173 9.44 -8.04 4.13
CA TRP A 173 8.48 -7.26 4.92
C TRP A 173 8.90 -7.15 6.38
N ARG A 174 9.38 -8.25 6.98
CA ARG A 174 9.74 -8.34 8.40
C ARG A 174 10.81 -7.33 8.81
N ILE A 175 11.72 -7.01 7.90
CA ILE A 175 12.80 -6.02 8.13
C ILE A 175 12.47 -4.63 7.59
N SER A 176 11.23 -4.41 7.14
CA SER A 176 10.74 -3.10 6.73
C SER A 176 10.11 -2.35 7.90
N GLY A 177 9.95 -1.03 7.76
CA GLY A 177 9.23 -0.22 8.75
C GLY A 177 7.77 -0.64 8.94
N HIS A 178 7.14 -1.27 7.94
CA HIS A 178 5.75 -1.73 7.99
C HIS A 178 5.53 -2.85 9.02
N ALA A 179 6.54 -3.67 9.32
CA ALA A 179 6.43 -4.72 10.33
C ALA A 179 6.40 -4.17 11.77
N SER A 180 6.92 -2.95 11.98
CA SER A 180 7.12 -2.37 13.31
C SER A 180 6.41 -1.02 13.51
N THR A 181 5.42 -0.67 12.69
CA THR A 181 4.71 0.63 12.76
C THR A 181 4.05 0.89 14.12
N TRP A 182 3.66 -0.18 14.81
CA TRP A 182 2.98 -0.21 16.10
C TRP A 182 3.92 -0.05 17.30
N ALA A 183 5.24 -0.20 17.10
CA ALA A 183 6.19 -0.41 18.20
C ALA A 183 6.27 0.74 19.21
N THR A 184 5.97 1.97 18.80
CA THR A 184 5.88 3.10 19.72
C THR A 184 4.50 3.13 20.41
N ALA A 185 4.47 3.19 21.74
CA ALA A 185 3.23 3.15 22.53
C ALA A 185 2.16 4.14 22.04
N HIS A 186 2.52 5.41 21.78
CA HIS A 186 1.60 6.42 21.24
C HIS A 186 0.89 5.97 19.95
N ASN A 187 1.62 5.31 19.05
CA ASN A 187 1.08 4.84 17.77
C ASN A 187 0.01 3.76 17.95
N SER A 188 0.10 3.01 19.04
CA SER A 188 -0.78 1.88 19.35
C SER A 188 -1.97 2.22 20.25
N THR A 189 -1.97 3.38 20.93
CA THR A 189 -3.01 3.75 21.92
C THR A 189 -3.95 4.84 21.44
N ASP A 190 -3.49 5.72 20.54
CA ASP A 190 -4.32 6.80 19.99
C ASP A 190 -5.10 6.31 18.75
N PRO A 191 -6.45 6.30 18.76
CA PRO A 191 -7.26 5.88 17.63
C PRO A 191 -6.95 6.63 16.33
N TYR A 192 -6.55 7.91 16.41
CA TYR A 192 -6.12 8.68 15.24
C TYR A 192 -4.89 8.03 14.57
N CYS A 193 -3.92 7.60 15.38
CA CYS A 193 -2.66 7.01 14.92
C CYS A 193 -2.83 5.56 14.46
N GLN A 194 -3.69 4.79 15.12
CA GLN A 194 -3.94 3.38 14.80
C GLN A 194 -4.37 3.15 13.35
N SER A 195 -5.09 4.11 12.75
CA SER A 195 -5.54 4.06 11.34
C SER A 195 -4.42 3.86 10.32
N CYS A 196 -3.16 4.13 10.69
CA CYS A 196 -1.98 3.94 9.84
C CYS A 196 -0.92 3.06 10.49
N HIS A 197 -0.87 3.02 11.82
CA HIS A 197 0.23 2.40 12.55
C HIS A 197 -0.05 0.98 13.03
N THR A 198 -1.29 0.50 12.99
CA THR A 198 -1.60 -0.89 13.31
C THR A 198 -2.35 -1.54 12.15
N GLY A 199 -2.09 -2.81 11.89
CA GLY A 199 -2.78 -3.54 10.83
C GLY A 199 -4.28 -3.61 11.08
N GLN A 200 -4.68 -3.84 12.34
CA GLN A 200 -6.08 -3.84 12.73
C GLN A 200 -6.74 -2.47 12.56
N GLY A 201 -6.06 -1.40 12.98
CA GLY A 201 -6.57 -0.03 12.87
C GLY A 201 -6.71 0.42 11.42
N ALA A 202 -5.74 0.08 10.56
CA ALA A 202 -5.82 0.36 9.13
C ALA A 202 -7.01 -0.38 8.47
N LEU A 203 -7.16 -1.68 8.72
CA LEU A 203 -8.28 -2.46 8.20
C LEU A 203 -9.64 -1.90 8.66
N ALA A 204 -9.76 -1.54 9.95
CA ALA A 204 -10.97 -0.94 10.49
C ALA A 204 -11.27 0.43 9.86
N ALA A 205 -10.26 1.31 9.72
CA ALA A 205 -10.39 2.61 9.09
C ALA A 205 -10.79 2.52 7.61
N TRP A 206 -10.48 1.41 6.95
CA TRP A 206 -10.85 1.14 5.56
C TRP A 206 -12.18 0.39 5.42
N GLY A 207 -12.92 0.21 6.52
CA GLY A 207 -14.24 -0.41 6.51
C GLY A 207 -14.22 -1.94 6.38
N VAL A 208 -13.10 -2.60 6.67
CA VAL A 208 -13.04 -4.07 6.66
C VAL A 208 -13.77 -4.63 7.87
N THR A 209 -14.91 -5.28 7.63
CA THR A 209 -15.79 -5.83 8.68
C THR A 209 -15.59 -7.31 8.96
N SER A 210 -14.84 -8.03 8.12
CA SER A 210 -14.58 -9.47 8.29
C SER A 210 -13.93 -9.79 9.64
N ASN A 211 -14.24 -10.97 10.20
CA ASN A 211 -13.58 -11.48 11.41
C ASN A 211 -12.28 -12.21 11.07
N TYR A 212 -11.30 -12.08 11.95
CA TYR A 212 -10.00 -12.75 11.94
C TYR A 212 -9.51 -12.87 13.38
N ILE A 213 -8.54 -13.76 13.63
CA ILE A 213 -8.10 -14.12 14.98
C ILE A 213 -7.69 -12.89 15.80
N GLU A 214 -6.96 -11.95 15.19
CA GLU A 214 -6.39 -10.79 15.89
C GLU A 214 -7.30 -9.55 15.92
N LYS A 215 -8.56 -9.65 15.44
CA LYS A 215 -9.43 -8.48 15.21
C LYS A 215 -9.70 -7.66 16.46
N ASN A 216 -10.12 -8.34 17.53
CA ASN A 216 -10.51 -7.71 18.79
C ASN A 216 -9.32 -7.60 19.76
N ASN A 217 -8.11 -7.89 19.30
CA ASN A 217 -6.90 -7.82 20.10
C ASN A 217 -6.42 -6.36 20.27
N THR A 218 -7.36 -5.46 20.52
CA THR A 218 -7.17 -4.02 20.71
C THR A 218 -7.20 -3.62 22.19
N SER A 219 -7.64 -4.53 23.05
CA SER A 219 -7.74 -4.34 24.49
C SER A 219 -6.47 -4.89 25.18
N GLY A 220 -5.58 -4.00 25.65
CA GLY A 220 -4.46 -4.42 26.52
C GLY A 220 -3.06 -3.87 26.20
N GLY A 221 -2.90 -2.95 25.24
CA GLY A 221 -1.61 -2.31 24.94
C GLY A 221 -0.86 -2.88 23.73
N THR A 222 0.41 -2.47 23.56
CA THR A 222 1.24 -2.74 22.36
C THR A 222 1.45 -4.22 22.04
N ALA A 223 1.38 -5.11 23.04
CA ALA A 223 1.73 -6.54 22.92
C ALA A 223 0.94 -7.32 21.86
N ASN A 224 -0.20 -6.75 21.44
CA ASN A 224 -1.22 -7.41 20.65
C ASN A 224 -1.50 -6.71 19.30
N MET A 225 -0.83 -5.58 19.08
CA MET A 225 -0.95 -4.81 17.84
C MET A 225 -0.03 -5.40 16.78
N LEU A 226 -0.55 -5.48 15.56
CA LEU A 226 0.23 -5.92 14.40
C LEU A 226 0.72 -4.70 13.62
N GLY A 227 1.83 -4.86 12.90
CA GLY A 227 2.24 -3.91 11.87
C GLY A 227 1.25 -3.87 10.71
N ALA A 228 1.60 -3.13 9.67
CA ALA A 228 0.87 -3.20 8.40
C ALA A 228 1.20 -4.55 7.71
N THR A 229 0.52 -5.62 8.11
CA THR A 229 0.75 -6.99 7.60
C THR A 229 0.26 -7.16 6.16
N CYS A 230 0.53 -8.32 5.57
CA CYS A 230 0.16 -8.65 4.19
C CYS A 230 -1.33 -8.37 3.88
N ALA A 231 -2.21 -8.75 4.81
CA ALA A 231 -3.67 -8.61 4.67
C ALA A 231 -4.17 -7.16 4.69
N VAL A 232 -3.35 -6.22 5.15
CA VAL A 232 -3.62 -4.78 5.05
C VAL A 232 -3.62 -4.41 3.58
N CYS A 233 -2.53 -4.65 2.86
CA CYS A 233 -2.43 -4.28 1.45
C CYS A 233 -3.25 -5.20 0.52
N HIS A 234 -3.27 -6.50 0.81
CA HIS A 234 -3.88 -7.53 -0.04
C HIS A 234 -5.15 -8.09 0.58
N ASP A 235 -6.24 -8.17 -0.19
CA ASP A 235 -7.42 -8.94 0.20
C ASP A 235 -7.25 -10.41 -0.22
N PRO A 236 -7.11 -11.36 0.73
CA PRO A 236 -6.91 -12.76 0.39
C PRO A 236 -8.10 -13.37 -0.35
N HIS A 237 -9.28 -12.73 -0.29
CA HIS A 237 -10.48 -13.18 -1.00
C HIS A 237 -10.61 -12.56 -2.40
N GLY A 238 -9.71 -11.67 -2.81
CA GLY A 238 -9.76 -10.99 -4.10
C GLY A 238 -10.24 -9.53 -4.02
N SER A 239 -9.89 -8.77 -5.05
CA SER A 239 -10.25 -7.35 -5.21
C SER A 239 -10.28 -7.01 -6.72
N PRO A 240 -10.87 -5.87 -7.11
CA PRO A 240 -10.82 -5.42 -8.51
C PRO A 240 -9.43 -4.94 -8.96
N ASN A 241 -8.45 -4.87 -8.05
CA ASN A 241 -7.10 -4.40 -8.36
C ASN A 241 -6.14 -5.59 -8.56
N THR A 242 -5.16 -5.40 -9.44
CA THR A 242 -4.11 -6.39 -9.70
C THR A 242 -3.41 -6.83 -8.41
N ALA A 243 -2.98 -8.09 -8.35
CA ALA A 243 -2.33 -8.67 -7.17
C ALA A 243 -3.16 -8.55 -5.88
N GLN A 244 -4.50 -8.53 -6.01
CA GLN A 244 -5.43 -8.52 -4.88
C GLN A 244 -5.31 -7.28 -3.98
N LEU A 245 -4.81 -6.15 -4.49
CA LEU A 245 -4.62 -4.94 -3.69
C LEU A 245 -5.98 -4.35 -3.25
N ARG A 246 -6.11 -3.88 -2.01
CA ARG A 246 -7.37 -3.26 -1.54
C ARG A 246 -7.69 -1.94 -2.25
N PHE A 247 -6.67 -1.22 -2.67
CA PHE A 247 -6.77 0.06 -3.38
C PHE A 247 -5.84 0.07 -4.60
N PRO A 248 -6.14 0.88 -5.62
CA PRO A 248 -5.26 1.04 -6.76
C PRO A 248 -3.91 1.65 -6.36
N ILE A 249 -2.87 1.33 -7.13
CA ILE A 249 -1.54 1.96 -7.01
C ILE A 249 -1.27 2.97 -8.13
N ASN A 250 -2.16 3.04 -9.13
CA ASN A 250 -2.09 3.92 -10.29
C ASN A 250 -2.98 5.17 -10.16
N ALA A 251 -3.67 5.36 -9.03
CA ALA A 251 -4.50 6.54 -8.81
C ALA A 251 -3.64 7.73 -8.32
N PRO A 252 -3.62 8.89 -8.99
CA PRO A 252 -2.85 10.06 -8.56
C PRO A 252 -3.66 10.88 -7.54
N SER A 253 -4.04 10.22 -6.45
CA SER A 253 -4.92 10.78 -5.43
C SER A 253 -4.49 10.27 -4.07
N THR A 254 -4.40 11.19 -3.12
CA THR A 254 -4.11 10.89 -1.71
C THR A 254 -5.15 9.96 -1.09
N ASP A 255 -6.40 10.05 -1.55
CA ASP A 255 -7.52 9.28 -1.01
C ASP A 255 -7.73 7.94 -1.71
N ALA A 256 -7.35 7.80 -2.97
CA ALA A 256 -7.60 6.58 -3.73
C ALA A 256 -6.39 5.64 -3.81
N ASN A 257 -5.16 6.15 -3.72
CA ASN A 257 -3.96 5.33 -3.84
C ASN A 257 -3.69 4.52 -2.56
N LEU A 258 -3.33 3.24 -2.70
CA LEU A 258 -3.01 2.35 -1.58
C LEU A 258 -1.95 2.95 -0.64
N CYS A 259 -0.85 3.46 -1.19
CA CYS A 259 0.29 3.93 -0.39
C CYS A 259 -0.07 5.19 0.40
N THR A 260 -0.84 6.08 -0.21
CA THR A 260 -1.20 7.38 0.39
C THR A 260 -2.36 7.29 1.36
N LYS A 261 -2.98 6.12 1.55
CA LYS A 261 -3.89 5.90 2.69
C LYS A 261 -3.22 6.21 4.03
N CYS A 262 -1.91 5.99 4.13
CA CYS A 262 -1.10 6.31 5.32
C CYS A 262 -0.10 7.45 5.06
N HIS A 263 0.54 7.46 3.88
CA HIS A 263 1.60 8.41 3.52
C HIS A 263 1.09 9.76 3.01
N GLN A 264 0.26 10.43 3.82
CA GLN A 264 -0.36 11.71 3.45
C GLN A 264 -0.57 12.71 4.60
N ARG A 265 -0.02 12.47 5.79
CA ARG A 265 -0.44 13.22 6.99
C ARG A 265 0.30 14.56 7.10
N ARG A 266 -0.35 15.54 7.75
CA ARG A 266 0.21 16.86 8.10
C ARG A 266 1.01 17.49 6.96
N ALA A 267 0.56 17.33 5.71
CA ALA A 267 1.33 17.76 4.55
C ALA A 267 1.13 19.24 4.23
N THR A 268 0.04 19.83 4.71
CA THR A 268 -0.22 21.27 4.67
C THR A 268 0.03 21.90 6.04
N PHE A 269 0.32 23.20 6.06
CA PHE A 269 0.56 23.89 7.32
C PHE A 269 -0.71 23.97 8.19
N GLN A 270 -1.90 24.06 7.58
CA GLN A 270 -3.18 24.05 8.30
C GLN A 270 -3.37 22.74 9.07
N ASP A 271 -3.11 21.60 8.42
CA ASP A 271 -3.20 20.30 9.07
C ASP A 271 -2.22 20.17 10.24
N ALA A 272 -1.01 20.70 10.07
CA ALA A 272 0.00 20.66 11.13
C ALA A 272 -0.38 21.56 12.32
N ILE A 273 -0.88 22.77 12.07
CA ILE A 273 -1.35 23.68 13.12
C ILE A 273 -2.52 23.08 13.89
N ALA A 274 -3.46 22.42 13.20
CA ALA A 274 -4.59 21.74 13.83
C ALA A 274 -4.14 20.67 14.84
N MET A 275 -2.93 20.11 14.66
CA MET A 275 -2.29 19.16 15.57
C MET A 275 -1.26 19.80 16.53
N GLY A 276 -1.20 21.14 16.60
CA GLY A 276 -0.24 21.87 17.42
C GLY A 276 1.21 21.68 16.99
N ARG A 277 1.48 21.59 15.68
CA ARG A 277 2.81 21.39 15.10
C ARG A 277 3.11 22.40 14.00
N ASN A 278 4.40 22.59 13.70
CA ASN A 278 4.89 23.33 12.52
C ASN A 278 5.83 22.49 11.67
N SER A 279 5.49 21.22 11.47
CA SER A 279 6.28 20.32 10.63
C SER A 279 5.43 19.22 10.04
N VAL A 280 5.84 18.76 8.87
CA VAL A 280 5.21 17.64 8.17
C VAL A 280 5.44 16.29 8.84
N HIS A 281 4.55 15.34 8.56
CA HIS A 281 4.67 13.95 9.00
C HIS A 281 4.10 12.98 7.97
N SER A 282 4.96 12.22 7.31
CA SER A 282 4.58 11.35 6.19
C SER A 282 3.89 12.11 5.03
N PRO A 283 4.53 13.18 4.47
CA PRO A 283 3.93 13.98 3.41
C PRO A 283 4.19 13.39 2.01
N GLU A 284 4.57 12.12 1.89
CA GLU A 284 5.14 11.58 0.63
C GLU A 284 4.16 11.69 -0.54
N GLY A 285 2.90 11.27 -0.35
CA GLY A 285 1.84 11.37 -1.35
C GLY A 285 1.56 12.83 -1.78
N PRO A 286 1.19 13.72 -0.84
CA PRO A 286 0.99 15.13 -1.15
C PRO A 286 2.21 15.81 -1.80
N THR A 287 3.44 15.44 -1.42
CA THR A 287 4.65 15.96 -2.06
C THR A 287 4.73 15.51 -3.51
N LEU A 288 4.54 14.21 -3.76
CA LEU A 288 4.53 13.60 -5.09
C LEU A 288 3.47 14.25 -6.00
N PHE A 289 2.29 14.58 -5.46
CA PHE A 289 1.18 15.17 -6.19
C PHE A 289 1.15 16.71 -6.20
N GLY A 290 2.20 17.38 -5.71
CA GLY A 290 2.32 18.84 -5.81
C GLY A 290 1.51 19.64 -4.78
N GLN A 291 1.06 18.99 -3.70
CA GLN A 291 0.10 19.51 -2.72
C GLN A 291 0.71 19.79 -1.33
N ALA A 292 1.92 19.32 -1.05
CA ALA A 292 2.58 19.52 0.24
C ALA A 292 3.24 20.90 0.36
N GLY A 293 3.21 21.47 1.56
CA GLY A 293 3.96 22.69 1.91
C GLY A 293 3.09 23.84 2.41
N TRP A 294 3.77 24.93 2.73
CA TRP A 294 3.19 26.25 2.89
C TRP A 294 3.48 27.05 1.63
N PHE A 295 2.42 27.52 0.96
CA PHE A 295 2.52 28.32 -0.26
C PHE A 295 2.51 29.80 0.13
N PRO A 296 3.61 30.55 -0.10
CA PRO A 296 3.68 31.98 0.24
C PRO A 296 2.65 32.82 -0.57
N PRO A 297 2.33 34.05 -0.12
CA PRO A 297 1.47 34.95 -0.89
C PRO A 297 1.95 35.12 -2.35
N GLY A 298 1.03 34.98 -3.31
CA GLY A 298 1.35 34.95 -4.74
C GLY A 298 1.74 33.56 -5.27
N MET A 299 1.52 32.50 -4.49
CA MET A 299 1.64 31.12 -4.94
C MET A 299 0.40 30.34 -4.46
N SER A 300 -0.12 29.45 -5.30
CA SER A 300 -1.27 28.62 -4.96
C SER A 300 -0.96 27.12 -5.04
N ALA A 301 -1.49 26.36 -4.10
CA ALA A 301 -1.51 24.89 -4.18
C ALA A 301 -2.35 24.40 -5.37
N ALA A 302 -3.31 25.21 -5.84
CA ALA A 302 -4.12 24.90 -7.01
C ALA A 302 -3.30 24.84 -8.32
N ASP A 303 -2.14 25.49 -8.35
CA ASP A 303 -1.21 25.45 -9.47
C ASP A 303 -0.35 24.18 -9.49
N SER A 304 -0.63 23.23 -8.58
CA SER A 304 0.06 21.97 -8.31
C SER A 304 1.22 21.67 -9.25
N ILE A 305 2.44 21.79 -8.73
CA ILE A 305 3.66 21.50 -9.46
C ILE A 305 3.86 19.99 -9.43
N VAL A 306 3.21 19.24 -10.31
CA VAL A 306 3.32 17.77 -10.35
C VAL A 306 4.62 17.36 -11.07
N SER A 307 5.43 16.54 -10.42
CA SER A 307 6.62 15.96 -11.06
C SER A 307 6.24 14.85 -12.04
N SER A 308 7.15 14.46 -12.94
CA SER A 308 6.96 13.27 -13.78
C SER A 308 6.73 12.00 -12.95
N HIS A 309 7.25 11.94 -11.72
CA HIS A 309 7.03 10.81 -10.81
C HIS A 309 5.59 10.75 -10.28
N GLY A 310 4.91 11.90 -10.13
CA GLY A 310 3.52 11.99 -9.68
C GLY A 310 2.48 11.92 -10.80
N SER A 311 2.91 11.81 -12.06
CA SER A 311 2.03 11.76 -13.22
C SER A 311 1.83 10.33 -13.70
N VAL A 312 0.59 9.83 -13.71
CA VAL A 312 0.27 8.46 -14.21
C VAL A 312 0.66 8.26 -15.67
N ALA A 313 0.65 9.34 -16.48
CA ALA A 313 1.05 9.27 -17.89
C ALA A 313 2.55 8.97 -18.07
N LYS A 314 3.38 9.26 -17.05
CA LYS A 314 4.84 9.02 -17.07
C LYS A 314 5.27 7.95 -16.08
N ASN A 315 4.51 7.76 -15.00
CA ASN A 315 4.73 6.78 -13.95
C ASN A 315 3.41 6.06 -13.59
N PRO A 316 3.04 5.01 -14.34
CA PRO A 316 1.72 4.39 -14.21
C PRO A 316 1.43 3.76 -12.85
N ASN A 317 2.44 3.29 -12.11
CA ASN A 317 2.27 2.67 -10.79
C ASN A 317 2.69 3.58 -9.62
N LEU A 318 2.97 4.86 -9.90
CA LEU A 318 3.28 5.89 -8.91
C LEU A 318 4.32 5.42 -7.88
N CYS A 319 3.95 5.36 -6.60
CA CYS A 319 4.83 4.95 -5.50
C CYS A 319 5.43 3.54 -5.72
N ALA A 320 4.63 2.61 -6.23
CA ALA A 320 5.01 1.21 -6.35
C ALA A 320 6.07 0.97 -7.43
N THR A 321 6.18 1.84 -8.44
CA THR A 321 7.23 1.78 -9.46
C THR A 321 8.63 1.81 -8.82
N CYS A 322 8.82 2.68 -7.84
CA CYS A 322 10.12 2.83 -7.19
C CYS A 322 10.25 1.91 -5.97
N HIS A 323 9.23 1.89 -5.11
CA HIS A 323 9.32 1.26 -3.80
C HIS A 323 9.08 -0.25 -3.82
N VAL A 324 8.34 -0.78 -4.81
CA VAL A 324 8.05 -2.22 -4.94
C VAL A 324 8.73 -2.80 -6.18
N ALA A 325 9.90 -2.25 -6.52
CA ALA A 325 10.70 -2.69 -7.66
C ALA A 325 11.26 -4.09 -7.42
N LYS A 326 11.01 -5.00 -8.37
CA LYS A 326 11.55 -6.36 -8.36
C LYS A 326 12.83 -6.41 -9.17
N TYR A 327 13.84 -7.12 -8.66
CA TYR A 327 15.07 -7.37 -9.41
C TYR A 327 15.78 -8.61 -8.89
N SER A 328 16.50 -9.26 -9.80
CA SER A 328 17.33 -10.42 -9.50
C SER A 328 18.66 -10.00 -8.91
N GLY A 329 19.19 -10.84 -8.04
CA GLY A 329 20.55 -10.78 -7.53
C GLY A 329 21.11 -12.17 -7.32
N THR A 330 22.21 -12.25 -6.61
CA THR A 330 22.88 -13.51 -6.29
C THR A 330 23.14 -13.57 -4.80
N ASP A 331 22.79 -14.68 -4.17
CA ASP A 331 23.10 -14.88 -2.77
C ASP A 331 24.63 -14.87 -2.57
N PRO A 332 25.16 -14.01 -1.68
CA PRO A 332 26.60 -13.82 -1.58
C PRO A 332 27.34 -15.06 -1.07
N LEU A 333 26.67 -15.97 -0.36
CA LEU A 333 27.26 -17.18 0.22
C LEU A 333 27.14 -18.38 -0.73
N THR A 334 25.92 -18.70 -1.15
CA THR A 334 25.58 -19.90 -1.94
C THR A 334 25.77 -19.70 -3.44
N LYS A 335 25.93 -18.45 -3.89
CA LYS A 335 25.93 -18.05 -5.31
C LYS A 335 24.66 -18.42 -6.06
N ALA A 336 23.60 -18.81 -5.35
CA ALA A 336 22.31 -19.12 -5.95
C ALA A 336 21.65 -17.83 -6.47
N ALA A 337 20.91 -17.95 -7.58
CA ALA A 337 20.03 -16.89 -8.02
C ALA A 337 18.96 -16.65 -6.95
N THR A 338 18.78 -15.40 -6.57
CA THR A 338 17.72 -14.97 -5.66
C THR A 338 17.15 -13.65 -6.19
N PHE A 339 16.04 -13.19 -5.63
CA PHE A 339 15.39 -11.99 -6.12
C PHE A 339 14.78 -11.19 -4.98
N SER A 340 14.84 -9.86 -5.15
CA SER A 340 14.07 -8.96 -4.30
C SER A 340 12.64 -8.85 -4.83
N THR A 341 11.65 -8.96 -3.93
CA THR A 341 10.24 -8.80 -4.29
C THR A 341 9.77 -7.35 -4.20
N GLY A 342 10.60 -6.46 -3.66
CA GLY A 342 10.28 -5.06 -3.40
C GLY A 342 9.52 -4.83 -2.09
N HIS A 343 9.25 -5.86 -1.29
CA HIS A 343 8.49 -5.74 -0.03
C HIS A 343 9.33 -5.24 1.15
N ARG A 344 10.55 -4.77 0.87
CA ARG A 344 11.29 -3.88 1.77
C ARG A 344 10.88 -2.41 1.62
N PHE A 345 10.17 -2.06 0.55
CA PHE A 345 9.70 -0.71 0.23
C PHE A 345 10.81 0.32 0.04
N LEU A 346 12.01 -0.12 -0.38
CA LEU A 346 13.18 0.74 -0.59
C LEU A 346 13.31 1.13 -2.06
N ALA A 347 13.26 2.43 -2.35
CA ALA A 347 13.36 2.92 -3.73
C ALA A 347 14.77 2.76 -4.31
N THR A 348 15.79 3.10 -3.55
CA THR A 348 17.20 3.13 -3.99
C THR A 348 18.12 2.58 -2.89
N PRO A 349 17.96 1.31 -2.47
CA PRO A 349 18.74 0.75 -1.36
C PRO A 349 20.23 0.66 -1.68
N CYS A 350 21.07 0.68 -0.66
CA CYS A 350 22.41 0.14 -0.80
C CYS A 350 22.35 -1.36 -0.99
N VAL A 351 23.19 -1.87 -1.89
CA VAL A 351 23.23 -3.28 -2.27
C VAL A 351 24.56 -3.92 -1.90
N ASP A 352 24.54 -5.22 -1.65
CA ASP A 352 25.74 -6.03 -1.48
C ASP A 352 26.43 -6.33 -2.82
N ALA A 353 27.53 -7.10 -2.77
CA ALA A 353 28.25 -7.56 -3.96
C ALA A 353 27.41 -8.47 -4.88
N GLY A 354 26.34 -9.07 -4.37
CA GLY A 354 25.36 -9.86 -5.11
C GLY A 354 24.24 -9.02 -5.74
N GLY A 355 24.24 -7.71 -5.52
CA GLY A 355 23.24 -6.79 -6.04
C GLY A 355 21.92 -6.77 -5.25
N LEU A 356 21.88 -7.38 -4.05
CA LEU A 356 20.69 -7.42 -3.20
C LEU A 356 20.71 -6.33 -2.14
N PRO A 357 19.55 -5.80 -1.70
CA PRO A 357 19.49 -4.81 -0.64
C PRO A 357 20.19 -5.27 0.64
N LEU A 358 21.14 -4.47 1.13
CA LEU A 358 21.76 -4.69 2.43
C LEU A 358 20.70 -4.68 3.53
N LYS A 359 20.81 -5.57 4.51
CA LYS A 359 19.88 -5.59 5.65
C LYS A 359 19.91 -4.24 6.38
N ASP A 360 21.10 -3.74 6.70
CA ASP A 360 21.32 -2.42 7.27
C ASP A 360 21.47 -1.36 6.16
N GLN A 361 20.77 -0.24 6.33
CA GLN A 361 20.79 0.90 5.41
C GLN A 361 21.35 2.18 6.07
N THR A 362 21.83 2.10 7.32
CA THR A 362 22.20 3.27 8.15
C THR A 362 23.36 4.07 7.56
N ASN A 363 24.35 3.41 6.96
CA ASN A 363 25.53 4.05 6.36
C ASN A 363 25.46 4.08 4.82
N CYS A 364 24.25 4.18 4.28
CA CYS A 364 24.03 4.08 2.85
C CYS A 364 24.44 5.36 2.11
N GLN A 365 25.69 5.39 1.63
CA GLN A 365 26.20 6.48 0.80
C GLN A 365 25.60 6.40 -0.61
N VAL A 366 25.40 7.57 -1.22
CA VAL A 366 24.84 7.65 -2.58
C VAL A 366 25.65 6.84 -3.57
N THR A 367 26.96 6.70 -3.42
CA THR A 367 27.81 5.88 -4.30
C THR A 367 27.52 4.38 -4.22
N SER A 368 26.96 3.90 -3.10
CA SER A 368 26.66 2.49 -2.85
C SER A 368 25.19 2.10 -3.13
N MET A 369 24.34 3.09 -3.43
CA MET A 369 22.92 2.89 -3.74
C MET A 369 22.73 2.31 -5.15
N THR A 370 21.73 1.45 -5.31
CA THR A 370 21.21 1.06 -6.63
C THR A 370 20.15 2.06 -7.11
N PHE A 371 20.11 2.35 -8.40
CA PHE A 371 19.10 3.16 -9.09
C PHE A 371 18.30 2.33 -10.11
N ARG A 372 18.34 0.99 -9.99
CA ARG A 372 17.63 0.04 -10.87
C ARG A 372 16.14 0.35 -11.01
N SER A 373 15.49 0.80 -9.93
CA SER A 373 14.07 1.18 -9.95
C SER A 373 13.80 2.37 -10.88
N CYS A 374 14.76 3.28 -11.05
CA CYS A 374 14.64 4.47 -11.90
C CYS A 374 14.75 4.15 -13.39
N VAL A 375 15.50 3.10 -13.75
CA VAL A 375 15.65 2.65 -15.14
C VAL A 375 14.59 1.63 -15.55
N SER A 376 13.89 1.04 -14.57
CA SER A 376 12.76 0.16 -14.83
C SER A 376 11.69 0.90 -15.65
N GLY A 377 11.15 0.25 -16.69
CA GLY A 377 10.17 0.86 -17.58
C GLY A 377 10.71 1.96 -18.51
N SER A 378 12.05 2.11 -18.65
CA SER A 378 12.70 3.12 -19.50
C SER A 378 12.44 4.59 -19.11
N CYS A 379 12.14 4.87 -17.85
CA CYS A 379 11.93 6.23 -17.35
C CYS A 379 13.23 7.06 -17.36
N HIS A 380 14.33 6.47 -16.89
CA HIS A 380 15.69 7.00 -17.00
C HIS A 380 16.54 6.09 -17.88
N ALA A 381 17.39 6.68 -18.72
CA ALA A 381 18.19 5.91 -19.67
C ALA A 381 19.25 5.02 -19.00
N THR A 382 19.87 5.47 -17.91
CA THR A 382 20.83 4.66 -17.13
C THR A 382 20.78 5.00 -15.64
N GLU A 383 21.27 4.09 -14.79
CA GLU A 383 21.39 4.32 -13.34
C GLU A 383 22.32 5.51 -13.03
N SER A 384 23.38 5.68 -13.83
CA SER A 384 24.31 6.81 -13.70
C SER A 384 23.60 8.14 -13.95
N LEU A 385 22.77 8.22 -15.01
CA LEU A 385 22.00 9.43 -15.30
C LEU A 385 20.94 9.71 -14.23
N ALA A 386 20.26 8.67 -13.72
CA ALA A 386 19.33 8.82 -12.60
C ALA A 386 20.02 9.33 -11.33
N ARG A 387 21.21 8.78 -11.00
CA ARG A 387 22.03 9.21 -9.86
C ARG A 387 22.52 10.65 -10.00
N ASN A 388 22.93 11.05 -11.20
CA ASN A 388 23.34 12.43 -11.47
C ASN A 388 22.16 13.39 -11.27
N ALA A 389 20.98 13.07 -11.78
CA ALA A 389 19.77 13.88 -11.57
C ALA A 389 19.41 14.00 -10.07
N PHE A 390 19.51 12.89 -9.33
CA PHE A 390 19.33 12.88 -7.87
C PHE A 390 20.30 13.83 -7.16
N ASN A 391 21.59 13.75 -7.49
CA ASN A 391 22.63 14.60 -6.90
C ASN A 391 22.41 16.08 -7.23
N THR A 392 22.08 16.39 -8.49
CA THR A 392 21.77 17.77 -8.93
C THR A 392 20.59 18.35 -8.17
N ALA A 393 19.48 17.62 -8.07
CA ALA A 393 18.30 18.08 -7.34
C ALA A 393 18.59 18.24 -5.84
N THR A 394 19.30 17.29 -5.24
CA THR A 394 19.67 17.33 -3.82
C THR A 394 20.57 18.51 -3.50
N ALA A 395 21.60 18.76 -4.32
CA ALA A 395 22.49 19.91 -4.16
C ALA A 395 21.72 21.23 -4.30
N ARG A 396 20.86 21.36 -5.32
CA ARG A 396 20.10 22.58 -5.57
C ARG A 396 19.15 22.92 -4.42
N VAL A 397 18.29 21.98 -4.03
CA VAL A 397 17.32 22.20 -2.94
C VAL A 397 18.05 22.35 -1.59
N GLY A 398 19.15 21.62 -1.40
CA GLY A 398 20.01 21.74 -0.22
C GLY A 398 20.60 23.14 -0.05
N LEU A 399 21.10 23.75 -1.13
CA LEU A 399 21.61 25.13 -1.10
C LEU A 399 20.54 26.13 -0.68
N LEU A 400 19.34 26.04 -1.27
CA LEU A 400 18.21 26.91 -0.91
C LEU A 400 17.76 26.70 0.55
N ASN A 401 17.76 25.45 1.03
CA ASN A 401 17.43 25.13 2.42
C ASN A 401 18.49 25.66 3.42
N GLY A 402 19.76 25.60 3.05
CA GLY A 402 20.86 26.20 3.82
C GLY A 402 20.70 27.72 3.92
N GLU A 403 20.37 28.37 2.80
CA GLU A 403 20.12 29.81 2.78
C GLU A 403 18.91 30.21 3.63
N ALA A 404 17.79 29.49 3.53
CA ALA A 404 16.63 29.71 4.40
C ALA A 404 16.99 29.58 5.89
N THR A 405 17.83 28.59 6.25
CA THR A 405 18.33 28.42 7.63
C THR A 405 19.15 29.63 8.09
N ARG A 406 20.02 30.15 7.22
CA ARG A 406 20.83 31.34 7.50
C ARG A 406 19.94 32.56 7.72
N LEU A 407 18.95 32.79 6.87
CA LEU A 407 18.01 33.91 6.99
C LEU A 407 17.17 33.82 8.26
N ILE A 408 16.66 32.64 8.61
CA ILE A 408 15.92 32.41 9.86
C ILE A 408 16.82 32.71 11.08
N THR A 409 18.10 32.34 11.03
CA THR A 409 19.06 32.66 12.09
C THR A 409 19.24 34.18 12.25
N LEU A 410 19.32 34.94 11.15
CA LEU A 410 19.37 36.41 11.20
C LEU A 410 18.09 37.00 11.82
N ILE A 411 16.92 36.50 11.45
CA ILE A 411 15.64 36.96 12.02
C ILE A 411 15.58 36.68 13.53
N LYS A 412 16.04 35.51 13.97
CA LYS A 412 16.13 35.12 15.38
C LYS A 412 17.12 35.94 16.20
N ALA A 413 18.12 36.56 15.57
CA ALA A 413 19.03 37.50 16.22
C ALA A 413 18.49 38.94 16.28
N GLY A 414 17.43 39.23 15.52
CA GLY A 414 16.83 40.55 15.42
C GLY A 414 15.62 40.79 16.34
N PRO A 415 15.00 41.97 16.25
CA PRO A 415 13.85 42.35 17.09
C PRO A 415 12.59 41.50 16.83
N LYS A 416 12.50 40.81 15.68
CA LYS A 416 11.38 39.93 15.31
C LYS A 416 11.64 38.44 15.62
N ALA A 417 12.58 38.13 16.50
CA ALA A 417 12.95 36.75 16.82
C ALA A 417 11.77 35.84 17.19
N SER A 418 10.77 36.41 17.88
CA SER A 418 9.60 35.68 18.37
C SER A 418 8.67 35.16 17.27
N ASP A 419 8.80 35.67 16.04
CA ASP A 419 8.01 35.24 14.88
C ASP A 419 8.43 33.85 14.40
N CYS A 420 9.70 33.50 14.59
CA CYS A 420 10.28 32.22 14.21
C CYS A 420 10.13 31.12 15.28
N THR A 421 9.31 31.38 16.31
CA THR A 421 9.01 30.45 17.40
C THR A 421 7.55 30.06 17.30
N PHE A 422 7.30 28.78 17.02
CA PHE A 422 5.95 28.27 16.85
C PHE A 422 5.14 28.36 18.15
N SER A 423 3.89 28.81 18.03
CA SER A 423 2.89 28.79 19.08
C SER A 423 1.50 28.73 18.43
N THR A 424 0.61 27.90 18.98
CA THR A 424 -0.77 27.76 18.49
C THR A 424 -1.63 29.00 18.76
N THR A 425 -1.17 29.92 19.60
CA THR A 425 -1.88 31.17 19.92
C THR A 425 -1.40 32.37 19.11
N LYS A 426 -0.34 32.19 18.30
CA LYS A 426 0.22 33.26 17.46
C LYS A 426 -0.23 33.12 16.00
N PRO A 427 -0.39 34.24 15.26
CA PRO A 427 -0.63 34.19 13.83
C PRO A 427 0.48 33.44 13.10
N TYR A 428 0.10 32.62 12.12
CA TYR A 428 1.06 31.98 11.24
C TYR A 428 1.68 33.00 10.30
N ASN A 429 3.00 32.94 10.12
CA ASN A 429 3.79 33.94 9.40
C ASN A 429 4.82 33.27 8.48
N SER A 430 5.55 34.08 7.71
CA SER A 430 6.52 33.58 6.73
C SER A 430 7.75 32.92 7.35
N CYS A 431 8.13 33.24 8.59
CA CYS A 431 9.20 32.50 9.27
C CYS A 431 8.75 31.07 9.61
N LEU A 432 7.55 30.92 10.17
CA LEU A 432 6.97 29.60 10.46
C LEU A 432 6.69 28.81 9.18
N GLY A 433 6.15 29.46 8.15
CA GLY A 433 5.90 28.86 6.85
C GLY A 433 7.18 28.38 6.17
N THR A 434 8.26 29.16 6.26
CA THR A 434 9.57 28.72 5.75
C THR A 434 10.07 27.50 6.51
N GLN A 435 10.04 27.51 7.85
CA GLN A 435 10.41 26.33 8.66
C GLN A 435 9.57 25.09 8.31
N PHE A 436 8.28 25.27 7.99
CA PHE A 436 7.42 24.19 7.54
C PHE A 436 7.91 23.62 6.20
N ASN A 437 8.22 24.46 5.22
CA ASN A 437 8.78 24.02 3.94
C ASN A 437 10.15 23.34 4.10
N GLN A 438 11.01 23.84 4.98
CA GLN A 438 12.26 23.14 5.34
C GLN A 438 11.98 21.73 5.85
N SER A 439 10.93 21.57 6.67
CA SER A 439 10.54 20.25 7.18
C SER A 439 10.08 19.29 6.09
N VAL A 440 9.53 19.77 4.97
CA VAL A 440 9.20 18.95 3.78
C VAL A 440 10.48 18.50 3.09
N VAL A 441 11.41 19.43 2.86
CA VAL A 441 12.71 19.18 2.21
C VAL A 441 13.51 18.11 2.95
N THR A 442 13.52 18.16 4.27
CA THR A 442 14.32 17.23 5.09
C THR A 442 13.69 15.85 5.27
N LYS A 443 12.49 15.58 4.73
CA LYS A 443 11.95 14.21 4.73
C LYS A 443 12.71 13.33 3.76
N THR A 444 13.00 12.11 4.19
CA THR A 444 13.61 11.07 3.36
C THR A 444 12.85 10.92 2.06
N GLY A 445 13.55 11.03 0.92
CA GLY A 445 12.94 10.93 -0.40
C GLY A 445 12.13 12.15 -0.86
N GLY A 446 11.93 13.18 -0.03
CA GLY A 446 11.13 14.37 -0.37
C GLY A 446 11.58 15.05 -1.67
N ILE A 447 12.89 15.21 -1.84
CA ILE A 447 13.50 15.78 -3.05
C ILE A 447 13.20 14.92 -4.28
N VAL A 448 13.17 13.60 -4.17
CA VAL A 448 12.89 12.72 -5.31
C VAL A 448 11.41 12.72 -5.66
N HIS A 449 10.52 12.77 -4.66
CA HIS A 449 9.08 12.83 -4.92
C HIS A 449 8.72 14.04 -5.78
N ASN A 450 9.29 15.21 -5.47
CA ASN A 450 9.00 16.40 -6.25
C ASN A 450 10.08 17.50 -6.14
N PRO A 451 11.17 17.38 -6.92
CA PRO A 451 12.28 18.33 -6.82
C PRO A 451 11.87 19.74 -7.30
N PHE A 452 10.94 19.82 -8.25
CA PHE A 452 10.46 21.09 -8.81
C PHE A 452 9.60 21.88 -7.82
N LEU A 453 8.66 21.22 -7.14
CA LEU A 453 7.88 21.83 -6.08
C LEU A 453 8.80 22.37 -4.97
N LEU A 454 9.73 21.55 -4.48
CA LEU A 454 10.58 21.94 -3.37
C LEU A 454 11.54 23.07 -3.73
N GLU A 455 12.08 23.10 -4.95
CA GLU A 455 12.86 24.25 -5.42
C GLU A 455 12.01 25.53 -5.39
N GLN A 456 10.80 25.50 -5.93
CA GLN A 456 9.93 26.68 -5.99
C GLN A 456 9.47 27.14 -4.61
N LEU A 457 9.06 26.21 -3.73
CA LEU A 457 8.67 26.53 -2.36
C LEU A 457 9.81 27.21 -1.61
N MET A 458 11.05 26.72 -1.75
CA MET A 458 12.20 27.30 -1.07
C MET A 458 12.58 28.68 -1.62
N ILE A 459 12.57 28.87 -2.94
CA ILE A 459 12.78 30.19 -3.58
C ILE A 459 11.74 31.19 -3.08
N ALA A 460 10.46 30.82 -3.13
CA ALA A 460 9.37 31.69 -2.71
C ALA A 460 9.41 32.00 -1.21
N SER A 461 9.78 31.00 -0.39
CA SER A 461 9.97 31.19 1.06
C SER A 461 11.08 32.20 1.34
N ILE A 462 12.24 32.08 0.68
CA ILE A 462 13.35 33.04 0.82
C ILE A 462 12.91 34.44 0.40
N ASN A 463 12.24 34.59 -0.73
CA ASN A 463 11.73 35.88 -1.19
C ASN A 463 10.73 36.50 -0.20
N GLN A 464 9.86 35.67 0.40
CA GLN A 464 8.91 36.15 1.40
C GLN A 464 9.61 36.56 2.71
N LEU A 465 10.65 35.85 3.15
CA LEU A 465 11.46 36.28 4.30
C LEU A 465 12.14 37.63 4.05
N LYS A 466 12.73 37.82 2.87
CA LYS A 466 13.35 39.10 2.47
C LYS A 466 12.33 40.24 2.54
N LYS A 467 11.12 40.01 2.03
CA LYS A 467 10.03 40.98 2.02
C LYS A 467 9.54 41.34 3.44
N ASP A 468 9.31 40.36 4.29
CA ASP A 468 8.66 40.59 5.61
C ASP A 468 9.64 41.04 6.71
N TYR A 469 10.93 40.70 6.56
CA TYR A 469 11.95 40.93 7.58
C TYR A 469 13.11 41.81 7.13
N GLY A 470 13.20 42.20 5.85
CA GLY A 470 14.29 43.03 5.34
C GLY A 470 15.66 42.33 5.36
N VAL A 471 15.70 41.01 5.52
CA VAL A 471 16.94 40.22 5.44
C VAL A 471 17.41 40.11 3.98
N ALA A 472 18.72 40.07 3.76
CA ALA A 472 19.30 39.95 2.43
C ALA A 472 19.79 38.52 2.16
N SER A 473 19.51 38.00 0.95
CA SER A 473 20.05 36.72 0.50
C SER A 473 21.54 36.83 0.19
N SER A 474 22.28 35.74 0.35
CA SER A 474 23.68 35.67 -0.10
C SER A 474 23.75 35.87 -1.62
N ALA A 475 24.74 36.64 -2.09
CA ALA A 475 24.94 36.93 -3.51
C ALA A 475 25.24 35.67 -4.34
N ASP A 476 25.84 34.65 -3.71
CA ASP A 476 26.22 33.39 -4.37
C ASP A 476 25.04 32.41 -4.53
N ILE A 477 23.88 32.73 -3.96
CA ILE A 477 22.70 31.86 -4.01
C ILE A 477 21.71 32.40 -5.03
N SER A 478 21.68 31.78 -6.21
CA SER A 478 20.67 32.07 -7.24
C SER A 478 19.26 31.74 -6.73
N LEU A 479 18.36 32.71 -6.81
CA LEU A 479 16.92 32.53 -6.56
C LEU A 479 16.10 32.32 -7.85
N GLU A 480 16.78 32.18 -8.99
CA GLU A 480 16.13 31.73 -10.24
C GLU A 480 15.94 30.21 -10.24
N PRO A 481 14.85 29.68 -10.82
CA PRO A 481 14.67 28.25 -11.02
C PRO A 481 15.82 27.65 -11.86
N GLN A 482 16.42 26.55 -11.40
CA GLN A 482 17.53 25.88 -12.09
C GLN A 482 17.19 24.45 -12.52
N LEU A 483 16.17 23.82 -11.92
CA LEU A 483 15.73 22.50 -12.34
C LEU A 483 14.82 22.62 -13.56
N LYS A 484 15.27 22.08 -14.70
CA LYS A 484 14.47 22.03 -15.93
C LYS A 484 13.26 21.11 -15.73
N ARG A 485 12.07 21.70 -15.85
CA ARG A 485 10.80 20.97 -15.74
C ARG A 485 10.56 20.09 -16.98
N PRO A 486 9.87 18.95 -16.86
CA PRO A 486 9.44 18.17 -18.01
C PRO A 486 8.48 18.99 -18.88
N ASP A 487 8.57 18.82 -20.21
CA ASP A 487 7.65 19.46 -21.15
C ASP A 487 6.20 19.06 -20.84
N GLY A 488 5.29 20.04 -20.79
CA GLY A 488 3.86 19.84 -20.52
C GLY A 488 3.40 20.09 -19.08
N VAL A 489 4.31 20.31 -18.12
CA VAL A 489 3.96 20.80 -16.78
C VAL A 489 3.79 22.32 -16.85
N LYS A 490 2.57 22.79 -17.14
CA LYS A 490 2.25 24.22 -17.24
C LYS A 490 1.97 24.79 -15.86
N PHE A 491 2.62 25.91 -15.53
CA PHE A 491 2.11 26.82 -14.51
C PHE A 491 0.89 27.53 -15.09
N ASN A 492 -0.12 27.76 -14.26
CA ASN A 492 -0.98 28.90 -14.48
C ASN A 492 -0.21 30.13 -14.00
N ALA A 493 0.56 30.76 -14.89
CA ALA A 493 1.42 31.90 -14.58
C ALA A 493 0.65 33.21 -14.26
N ASN A 494 -0.64 33.12 -13.91
CA ASN A 494 -1.57 34.24 -13.79
C ASN A 494 -2.10 34.47 -12.37
N HIS A 495 -1.40 34.05 -11.32
CA HIS A 495 -1.75 34.42 -9.94
C HIS A 495 -0.56 34.95 -9.15
#